data_AF-A0A2Z5QZN7-F1
#
_entry.id   AF-A0A2Z5QZN7-F1
#
_cell.length_a   1.000
_cell.length_b   1.000
_cell.length_c   1.000
_cell.angle_alpha   90.00
_cell.angle_beta   90.00
_cell.angle_gamma   90.00
#
_symmetry.space_group_name_H-M   'P 1'
#
loop_
_entity.id
_entity.type
_entity.pdbx_description
1 polymer ?
#
loop_
_entity_poly.entity_id
_entity_poly.type
_entity_poly.pdbx_seq_one_letter_code
_entity_poly.pdbx_strand_id
1 'polypeptide(L)'
;MLGVSPDKLPALKKFTQNEELTFPLLSDADHAVAEAYGAWGEKKNYGKVYEGLIRSTFVIDEQGTIKIAQYNVRATGHVAKLRRDMGIDPK
;
A
#
# COMPACT_ATOMS: atom_id res chain seq x y z
N MET A 1 9.41 4.58 -4.56
CA MET A 1 8.27 4.00 -3.82
C MET A 1 7.07 4.90 -4.05
N LEU A 2 5.86 4.34 -4.14
CA LEU A 2 4.60 5.09 -4.20
C LEU A 2 3.68 4.55 -3.11
N GLY A 3 2.97 5.42 -2.38
CA GLY A 3 1.87 5.01 -1.50
C GLY A 3 0.52 5.30 -2.14
N VAL A 4 -0.50 4.49 -1.87
CA VAL A 4 -1.85 4.64 -2.45
C VAL A 4 -2.88 4.44 -1.34
N SER A 5 -3.87 5.34 -1.23
CA SER A 5 -5.02 5.18 -0.36
C SER A 5 -6.27 5.90 -0.90
N PRO A 6 -7.47 5.56 -0.40
CA PRO A 6 -8.70 6.29 -0.73
C PRO A 6 -8.78 7.72 -0.19
N ASP A 7 -7.77 8.20 0.52
CA ASP A 7 -7.77 9.54 1.09
C ASP A 7 -7.69 10.59 -0.03
N LYS A 8 -8.44 11.68 0.13
CA LYS A 8 -8.43 12.81 -0.80
C LYS A 8 -7.11 13.59 -0.72
N LEU A 9 -6.74 14.26 -1.81
CA LEU A 9 -5.50 15.03 -1.93
C LEU A 9 -5.19 15.99 -0.75
N PRO A 10 -6.15 16.74 -0.16
CA PRO A 10 -5.85 17.61 0.97
C PRO A 10 -5.35 16.85 2.22
N ALA A 11 -5.92 15.68 2.50
CA ALA A 11 -5.51 14.83 3.62
C ALA A 11 -4.13 14.23 3.37
N LEU A 12 -3.89 13.72 2.15
CA LEU A 12 -2.58 13.20 1.74
C LEU A 12 -1.48 14.26 1.82
N LYS A 13 -1.75 15.48 1.33
CA LYS A 13 -0.79 16.59 1.38
C LYS A 13 -0.39 16.90 2.83
N LYS A 14 -1.38 16.99 3.73
CA LYS A 14 -1.12 17.23 5.16
C LYS A 14 -0.30 16.09 5.77
N PHE A 15 -0.63 14.84 5.46
CA PHE A 15 0.08 13.67 5.98
C PHE A 15 1.52 13.60 5.48
N THR A 16 1.76 13.80 4.18
CA THR A 16 3.10 13.88 3.58
C THR A 16 3.97 14.93 4.25
N GLN A 17 3.39 16.11 4.56
CA GLN A 17 4.11 17.18 5.25
C GLN A 17 4.42 16.82 6.71
N ASN A 18 3.44 16.31 7.45
CA ASN A 18 3.59 15.99 8.86
C ASN A 18 4.57 14.85 9.13
N GLU A 19 4.59 13.84 8.26
CA GLU A 19 5.44 12.66 8.40
C GLU A 19 6.74 12.77 7.57
N GLU A 20 7.00 13.95 7.00
CA GLU A 20 8.21 14.26 6.20
C GLU A 20 8.52 13.21 5.12
N LEU A 21 7.47 12.71 4.44
CA LEU A 21 7.62 11.60 3.49
C LEU A 21 8.44 12.04 2.27
N THR A 22 9.44 11.24 1.92
CA THR A 22 10.35 11.45 0.79
C THR A 22 9.87 10.78 -0.50
N PHE A 23 8.61 10.36 -0.54
CA PHE A 23 7.99 9.68 -1.67
C PHE A 23 6.52 10.11 -1.82
N PRO A 24 5.95 10.04 -3.04
CA PRO A 24 4.60 10.52 -3.30
C PRO A 24 3.53 9.56 -2.76
N LEU A 25 2.39 10.14 -2.40
CA LEU A 25 1.14 9.44 -2.11
C LEU A 25 0.12 9.76 -3.20
N LEU A 26 -0.56 8.74 -3.70
CA LEU A 26 -1.60 8.83 -4.73
C LEU A 26 -2.98 8.68 -4.08
N SER A 27 -3.92 9.52 -4.50
CA SER A 27 -5.33 9.44 -4.10
C SER A 27 -6.05 8.47 -5.04
N ASP A 28 -6.64 7.43 -4.46
CA ASP A 28 -7.50 6.43 -5.11
C ASP A 28 -8.92 6.55 -4.55
N ALA A 29 -9.48 7.76 -4.66
CA ALA A 29 -10.70 8.14 -3.93
C ALA A 29 -11.94 7.31 -4.32
N ASP A 30 -11.95 6.73 -5.52
CA ASP A 30 -12.96 5.82 -6.06
C ASP A 30 -12.51 4.35 -6.04
N HIS A 31 -11.43 4.03 -5.31
CA HIS A 31 -10.93 2.68 -5.06
C HIS A 31 -10.63 1.84 -6.31
N ALA A 32 -10.60 2.44 -7.51
CA ALA A 32 -10.43 1.73 -8.77
C ALA A 32 -9.06 1.05 -8.86
N VAL A 33 -8.00 1.68 -8.34
CA VAL A 33 -6.66 1.08 -8.31
C VAL A 33 -6.63 -0.06 -7.29
N ALA A 34 -7.16 0.14 -6.08
CA ALA A 34 -7.22 -0.90 -5.07
C ALA A 34 -8.00 -2.13 -5.56
N GLU A 35 -9.13 -1.95 -6.24
CA GLU A 35 -9.90 -3.04 -6.84
C GLU A 35 -9.12 -3.78 -7.92
N ALA A 36 -8.50 -3.04 -8.87
CA ALA A 36 -7.71 -3.64 -9.94
C ALA A 36 -6.53 -4.50 -9.43
N TYR A 37 -6.00 -4.17 -8.25
CA TYR A 37 -4.91 -4.90 -7.61
C TYR A 37 -5.38 -5.97 -6.61
N GLY A 38 -6.70 -6.15 -6.42
CA GLY A 38 -7.26 -7.06 -5.42
C GLY A 38 -6.97 -6.62 -3.97
N ALA A 39 -6.70 -5.34 -3.76
CA ALA A 39 -6.41 -4.72 -2.47
C ALA A 39 -7.65 -4.00 -1.88
N TRP A 40 -8.83 -4.23 -2.43
CA TRP A 40 -10.12 -3.83 -1.85
C TRP A 40 -10.96 -5.08 -1.59
N GLY A 41 -11.61 -5.15 -0.43
CA GLY A 41 -12.48 -6.29 -0.14
C GLY A 41 -13.02 -6.30 1.28
N GLU A 42 -13.75 -7.37 1.59
CA GLU A 42 -14.43 -7.52 2.87
C GLU A 42 -13.48 -7.62 4.07
N LYS A 43 -13.81 -6.89 5.13
CA LYS A 43 -13.21 -6.95 6.45
C LYS A 43 -14.29 -7.25 7.47
N LYS A 44 -14.03 -8.23 8.33
CA LYS A 44 -14.88 -8.55 9.47
C LYS A 44 -14.30 -7.92 10.72
N ASN A 45 -15.04 -7.00 11.32
CA ASN A 45 -14.64 -6.38 12.59
C ASN A 45 -15.83 -6.37 13.54
N TYR A 46 -15.66 -6.97 14.73
CA TYR A 46 -16.71 -7.07 15.76
C TYR A 46 -18.08 -7.54 15.23
N GLY A 47 -18.08 -8.57 14.38
CA GLY A 47 -19.31 -9.14 13.82
C GLY A 47 -19.95 -8.34 12.68
N LYS A 48 -19.41 -7.18 12.33
CA LYS A 48 -19.85 -6.39 11.18
C LYS A 48 -18.90 -6.60 10.00
N VAL A 49 -19.49 -6.73 8.81
CA VAL A 49 -18.76 -6.84 7.54
C VAL A 49 -18.78 -5.48 6.88
N TYR A 50 -17.60 -5.01 6.49
CA TYR A 50 -17.41 -3.76 5.75
C TYR A 50 -16.38 -3.99 4.67
N GLU A 51 -16.55 -3.38 3.50
CA GLU A 51 -15.49 -3.37 2.50
C GLU A 51 -14.49 -2.25 2.78
N GLY A 52 -13.23 -2.51 2.46
CA GLY A 52 -12.21 -1.47 2.54
C GLY A 52 -10.82 -1.92 2.12
N LEU A 53 -9.90 -0.96 2.14
CA LEU A 53 -8.52 -1.14 1.69
C LEU A 53 -7.77 -2.22 2.49
N ILE A 54 -7.36 -3.30 1.84
CA ILE A 54 -6.47 -4.34 2.38
C ILE A 54 -5.03 -3.85 2.25
N ARG A 55 -4.31 -3.73 3.38
CA ARG A 55 -2.90 -3.32 3.34
C ARG A 55 -2.11 -4.34 2.52
N SER A 56 -1.58 -3.87 1.40
CA SER A 56 -0.92 -4.71 0.40
C SER A 56 0.35 -4.03 -0.10
N THR A 57 1.27 -4.81 -0.67
CA THR A 57 2.50 -4.29 -1.26
C THR A 57 2.82 -5.06 -2.52
N PHE A 58 3.19 -4.32 -3.56
CA PHE A 58 3.52 -4.85 -4.87
C PHE A 58 4.91 -4.39 -5.28
N VAL A 59 5.68 -5.29 -5.86
CA VAL A 59 6.95 -4.97 -6.53
C VAL A 59 6.75 -5.21 -8.01
N ILE A 60 6.91 -4.15 -8.79
CA ILE A 60 6.66 -4.12 -10.23
C ILE A 60 8.00 -3.85 -10.92
N ASP A 61 8.32 -4.63 -11.95
CA ASP A 61 9.52 -4.40 -12.76
C ASP A 61 9.33 -3.30 -13.81
N GLU A 62 10.39 -2.98 -14.54
CA GLU A 62 10.40 -1.92 -15.57
C GLU A 62 9.46 -2.22 -16.75
N GLN A 63 9.06 -3.49 -16.94
CA GLN A 63 8.13 -3.92 -17.97
C GLN A 63 6.67 -3.90 -17.47
N GLY A 64 6.44 -3.48 -16.23
CA GLY A 64 5.10 -3.45 -15.62
C GLY A 64 4.66 -4.80 -15.06
N THR A 65 5.54 -5.80 -14.96
CA THR A 65 5.20 -7.12 -14.41
C THR A 65 5.30 -7.11 -12.90
N ILE A 66 4.25 -7.59 -12.22
CA ILE A 66 4.26 -7.80 -10.77
C ILE A 66 5.18 -8.99 -10.44
N LYS A 67 6.33 -8.73 -9.80
CA LYS A 67 7.25 -9.76 -9.29
C LYS A 67 6.86 -10.27 -7.91
N ILE A 68 6.29 -9.40 -7.08
CA ILE A 68 5.87 -9.73 -5.72
C ILE A 68 4.51 -9.07 -5.48
N ALA A 69 3.55 -9.85 -4.99
CA ALA A 69 2.28 -9.36 -4.47
C ALA A 69 2.10 -9.90 -3.05
N GLN A 70 1.96 -9.00 -2.08
CA GLN A 70 1.75 -9.34 -0.68
C GLN A 70 0.47 -8.65 -0.19
N TYR A 71 -0.44 -9.44 0.35
CA TYR A 71 -1.74 -8.99 0.87
C TYR A 71 -1.80 -9.17 2.38
N ASN A 72 -2.73 -8.45 3.04
CA ASN A 72 -2.96 -8.54 4.49
C ASN A 72 -1.69 -8.32 5.34
N VAL A 73 -0.82 -7.40 4.90
CA VAL A 73 0.50 -7.23 5.52
C VAL A 73 0.39 -6.49 6.85
N ARG A 74 1.16 -6.93 7.84
CA ARG A 74 1.33 -6.22 9.12
C ARG A 74 2.39 -5.15 8.94
N ALA A 75 2.17 -3.91 9.37
CA ALA A 75 3.14 -2.83 9.17
C ALA A 75 4.49 -3.11 9.84
N THR A 76 4.46 -3.60 11.08
CA THR A 76 5.66 -3.87 11.88
C THR A 76 6.54 -4.91 11.20
N GLY A 77 7.78 -4.53 10.89
CA GLY A 77 8.80 -5.41 10.31
C GLY A 77 8.65 -5.69 8.81
N HIS A 78 7.58 -5.21 8.16
CA HIS A 78 7.29 -5.53 6.75
C HIS A 78 8.35 -5.02 5.80
N VAL A 79 8.70 -3.74 5.87
CA VAL A 79 9.68 -3.14 4.96
C VAL A 79 11.05 -3.82 5.10
N ALA A 80 11.49 -4.11 6.32
CA ALA A 80 12.74 -4.82 6.55
C ALA A 80 12.72 -6.24 5.96
N LYS A 81 11.59 -6.97 6.10
CA LYS A 81 11.43 -8.27 5.46
C LYS A 81 11.47 -8.15 3.93
N LEU A 82 10.72 -7.22 3.36
CA LEU A 82 10.67 -7.03 1.91
C LEU A 82 12.05 -6.72 1.33
N ARG A 83 12.83 -5.84 1.98
CA ARG A 83 14.17 -5.49 1.54
C ARG A 83 15.14 -6.68 1.57
N ARG A 84 15.05 -7.53 2.60
CA ARG A 84 15.80 -8.80 2.67
C ARG A 84 15.39 -9.77 1.56
N ASP A 85 14.08 -9.96 1.38
CA ASP A 85 13.54 -10.86 0.35
C ASP A 85 13.97 -10.42 -1.06
N MET A 86 14.14 -9.10 -1.27
CA MET A 86 14.63 -8.51 -2.52
C MET A 86 16.16 -8.45 -2.64
N GLY A 87 16.91 -8.76 -1.58
CA GLY A 87 18.38 -8.67 -1.58
C GLY A 87 18.95 -7.26 -1.72
N ILE A 88 18.19 -6.22 -1.31
CA ILE A 88 18.56 -4.80 -1.46
C ILE A 88 19.01 -4.14 -0.15
N ASP A 89 19.18 -4.93 0.91
CA ASP A 89 19.79 -4.41 2.13
C ASP A 89 21.27 -4.12 1.90
N PRO A 90 21.77 -2.96 2.37
CA PRO A 90 23.19 -2.66 2.32
C PRO A 90 23.95 -3.73 3.10
N LYS A 91 25.06 -4.21 2.51
CA LYS A 91 26.02 -5.10 3.19
C LYS A 91 26.63 -4.42 4.40
#